data_AF-A0A0U5JX91-F1
#
_entry.id   AF-A0A0U5JX91-F1
#
_cell.length_a   1.000
_cell.length_b   1.000
_cell.length_c   1.000
_cell.angle_alpha   90.00
_cell.angle_beta   90.00
_cell.angle_gamma   90.00
#
_symmetry.space_group_name_H-M   'P 1'
#
loop_
_entity.id
_entity.type
_entity.pdbx_description
1 polymer ?
#
loop_
_entity_poly.entity_id
_entity_poly.type
_entity_poly.pdbx_seq_one_letter_code
_entity_poly.pdbx_strand_id
1 'polypeptide(L)'
;MSEDEIKHPLATLMKQKYGVTKQSSLRLNSDDSLFVVFRKIANYIYKNGEWNDQDYADAIKSYLENTDRGNTDKREIASIVKDPGGQQVLRTNRNTYTINYKDENSKKLYFILDQDNKSWSHQGDNYYKVYDPNVTWVIGNQNYTLGYGKLLNDLMQEWQSTKQEVPLDEFKAQLYRLTSHKYAKKSWQTRFQETALGNLSYQEFMTMTEPIVENEEDLLGKGPEELKRISRRFKASALQNNEQLAEQYLGRRVRFRSWQTAYEANQINRFIKNYLEKTYNIVRQQRYERDLDKQTHAKSWETKKNIDKATQQIMDRSSLHRYFSKIELDNDVDLKAFGYFEDEVKRLMSHMPLANDKNILRLRKLGNHRALGMYVPSLDTIVLEFRKQSEVRKDSNGDTVGISSFIHEYGHYLDYHLSKWPLSLDK
;
A
#
# COMPACT_ATOMS: atom_id res chain seq x y z
N MET A 1 8.49 3.13 -25.19
CA MET A 1 7.39 3.72 -24.40
C MET A 1 6.58 4.61 -25.33
N SER A 2 5.26 4.54 -25.28
CA SER A 2 4.38 5.42 -26.07
C SER A 2 4.32 6.84 -25.48
N GLU A 3 3.91 7.85 -26.25
CA GLU A 3 3.76 9.24 -25.75
C GLU A 3 2.79 9.34 -24.56
N ASP A 4 1.77 8.48 -24.49
CA ASP A 4 0.84 8.41 -23.35
C ASP A 4 1.48 7.81 -22.09
N GLU A 5 2.39 6.85 -22.24
CA GLU A 5 3.15 6.28 -21.12
C GLU A 5 4.13 7.30 -20.51
N ILE A 6 4.59 8.26 -21.31
CA ILE A 6 5.46 9.37 -20.88
C ILE A 6 4.63 10.46 -20.17
N LYS A 7 3.39 10.71 -20.60
CA LYS A 7 2.51 11.72 -19.99
C LYS A 7 1.85 11.28 -18.68
N HIS A 8 1.61 9.98 -18.49
CA HIS A 8 0.95 9.44 -17.29
C HIS A 8 1.67 8.18 -16.74
N PRO A 9 2.89 8.32 -16.19
CA PRO A 9 3.72 7.18 -15.76
C PRO A 9 3.05 6.34 -14.65
N LEU A 10 2.24 6.94 -13.79
CA LEU A 10 1.56 6.25 -12.69
C LEU A 10 0.21 5.62 -13.07
N ALA A 11 -0.51 6.18 -14.06
CA ALA A 11 -1.64 5.51 -14.71
C ALA A 11 -1.19 4.19 -15.38
N THR A 12 -0.03 4.26 -16.02
CA THR A 12 0.63 3.13 -16.65
C THR A 12 1.03 2.07 -15.61
N LEU A 13 1.40 2.46 -14.39
CA LEU A 13 1.86 1.53 -13.35
C LEU A 13 0.77 0.57 -12.86
N MET A 14 -0.48 1.01 -12.64
CA MET A 14 -1.57 0.09 -12.27
C MET A 14 -1.95 -0.87 -13.41
N LYS A 15 -1.88 -0.37 -14.65
CA LYS A 15 -2.08 -1.19 -15.84
C LYS A 15 -0.98 -2.24 -16.00
N GLN A 16 0.28 -1.85 -15.83
CA GLN A 16 1.44 -2.75 -15.91
C GLN A 16 1.45 -3.79 -14.79
N LYS A 17 1.22 -3.38 -13.54
CA LYS A 17 1.24 -4.30 -12.38
C LYS A 17 0.05 -5.25 -12.35
N TYR A 18 -1.15 -4.75 -12.67
CA TYR A 18 -2.38 -5.48 -12.37
C TYR A 18 -3.33 -5.67 -13.56
N GLY A 19 -3.07 -5.06 -14.72
CA GLY A 19 -3.97 -5.10 -15.87
C GLY A 19 -5.20 -4.20 -15.74
N VAL A 20 -5.17 -3.22 -14.84
CA VAL A 20 -6.27 -2.26 -14.64
C VAL A 20 -6.36 -1.30 -15.84
N THR A 21 -7.53 -1.19 -16.44
CA THR A 21 -7.81 -0.38 -17.64
C THR A 21 -8.80 0.76 -17.40
N LYS A 22 -9.56 0.72 -16.30
CA LYS A 22 -10.54 1.72 -15.89
C LYS A 22 -10.10 2.39 -14.59
N GLN A 23 -10.66 3.57 -14.31
CA GLN A 23 -10.27 4.38 -13.15
C GLN A 23 -11.51 4.76 -12.32
N SER A 24 -11.89 3.91 -11.38
CA SER A 24 -12.89 4.21 -10.36
C SER A 24 -12.25 4.83 -9.12
N SER A 25 -13.07 5.29 -8.17
CA SER A 25 -12.56 5.64 -6.85
C SER A 25 -12.28 4.38 -6.01
N LEU A 26 -11.24 4.46 -5.19
CA LEU A 26 -11.00 3.58 -4.05
C LEU A 26 -10.96 4.46 -2.80
N ARG A 27 -11.63 4.02 -1.73
CA ARG A 27 -11.60 4.69 -0.43
C ARG A 27 -11.20 3.69 0.65
N LEU A 28 -10.10 3.99 1.31
CA LEU A 28 -9.69 3.34 2.55
C LEU A 28 -10.03 4.24 3.74
N ASN A 29 -10.35 3.64 4.88
CA ASN A 29 -10.58 4.32 6.14
C ASN A 29 -9.39 4.08 7.08
N SER A 30 -9.14 4.99 8.01
CA SER A 30 -8.03 4.88 8.96
C SER A 30 -8.15 3.70 9.92
N ASP A 31 -9.36 3.20 10.15
CA ASP A 31 -9.67 2.04 10.98
C ASP A 31 -9.76 0.72 10.20
N ASP A 32 -9.55 0.75 8.87
CA ASP A 32 -9.49 -0.48 8.08
C ASP A 32 -8.29 -1.33 8.52
N SER A 33 -8.55 -2.57 8.92
CA SER A 33 -7.46 -3.52 9.19
C SER A 33 -6.72 -3.88 7.91
N LEU A 34 -5.48 -4.36 8.03
CA LEU A 34 -4.68 -4.82 6.89
C LEU A 34 -5.46 -5.81 5.99
N PHE A 35 -6.23 -6.70 6.62
CA PHE A 35 -7.13 -7.61 5.95
C PHE A 35 -8.17 -6.89 5.07
N VAL A 36 -8.83 -5.86 5.62
CA VAL A 36 -9.85 -5.08 4.91
C VAL A 36 -9.24 -4.28 3.78
N VAL A 37 -8.07 -3.66 3.99
CA VAL A 37 -7.33 -2.92 2.96
C VAL A 37 -6.97 -3.83 1.78
N PHE A 38 -6.36 -4.99 2.05
CA PHE A 38 -5.98 -5.97 1.03
C PHE A 38 -7.20 -6.38 0.19
N ARG A 39 -8.32 -6.68 0.86
CA ARG A 39 -9.60 -7.03 0.21
C ARG A 39 -10.18 -5.88 -0.63
N LYS A 40 -10.13 -4.63 -0.15
CA LYS A 40 -10.65 -3.46 -0.88
C LYS A 40 -9.84 -3.20 -2.15
N ILE A 41 -8.50 -3.29 -2.08
CA ILE A 41 -7.63 -3.14 -3.25
C ILE A 41 -7.85 -4.30 -4.25
N ALA A 42 -7.97 -5.54 -3.79
CA ALA A 42 -8.29 -6.67 -4.67
C ALA A 42 -9.59 -6.46 -5.45
N ASN A 43 -10.64 -6.03 -4.77
CA ASN A 43 -11.92 -5.72 -5.40
C ASN A 43 -11.83 -4.53 -6.36
N TYR A 44 -11.01 -3.53 -6.02
CA TYR A 44 -10.73 -2.40 -6.91
C TYR A 44 -10.09 -2.89 -8.21
N ILE A 45 -9.06 -3.74 -8.14
CA ILE A 45 -8.41 -4.32 -9.32
C ILE A 45 -9.46 -4.99 -10.18
N TYR A 46 -10.20 -5.97 -9.64
CA TYR A 46 -11.23 -6.70 -10.38
C TYR A 46 -12.23 -5.76 -11.09
N LYS A 47 -12.77 -4.76 -10.40
CA LYS A 47 -13.78 -3.86 -10.97
C LYS A 47 -13.26 -2.98 -12.10
N ASN A 48 -11.95 -2.78 -12.17
CA ASN A 48 -11.34 -1.81 -13.05
C ASN A 48 -10.49 -2.44 -14.17
N GLY A 49 -10.56 -3.75 -14.37
CA GLY A 49 -9.99 -4.38 -15.56
C GLY A 49 -11.03 -5.09 -16.41
N GLU A 50 -10.57 -5.66 -17.51
CA GLU A 50 -11.33 -6.52 -18.39
C GLU A 50 -10.58 -7.84 -18.49
N TRP A 51 -11.25 -8.93 -18.13
CA TRP A 51 -10.57 -10.17 -17.76
C TRP A 51 -11.03 -11.31 -18.64
N ASN A 52 -10.07 -12.08 -19.12
CA ASN A 52 -10.32 -13.30 -19.88
C ASN A 52 -10.05 -14.55 -19.03
N ASP A 53 -10.26 -15.73 -19.61
CA ASP A 53 -10.09 -17.00 -18.89
C ASP A 53 -8.64 -17.27 -18.48
N GLN A 54 -7.65 -16.76 -19.21
CA GLN A 54 -6.24 -16.85 -18.85
C GLN A 54 -5.92 -15.99 -17.62
N ASP A 55 -6.50 -14.79 -17.51
CA ASP A 55 -6.33 -13.95 -16.31
C ASP A 55 -6.80 -14.66 -15.04
N TYR A 56 -7.92 -15.40 -15.13
CA TYR A 56 -8.40 -16.22 -14.02
C TYR A 56 -7.49 -17.42 -13.74
N ALA A 57 -7.01 -18.11 -14.77
CA ALA A 57 -6.06 -19.22 -14.60
C ALA A 57 -4.78 -18.74 -13.90
N ASP A 58 -4.20 -17.62 -14.34
CA ASP A 58 -3.02 -17.02 -13.74
C ASP A 58 -3.28 -16.58 -12.30
N ALA A 59 -4.43 -15.95 -12.03
CA ALA A 59 -4.79 -15.53 -10.69
C ALA A 59 -5.00 -16.72 -9.73
N ILE A 60 -5.60 -17.82 -10.21
CA ILE A 60 -5.73 -19.06 -9.44
C ILE A 60 -4.34 -19.65 -9.17
N LYS A 61 -3.45 -19.66 -10.17
CA LYS A 61 -2.06 -20.13 -10.00
C LYS A 61 -1.35 -19.34 -8.91
N SER A 62 -1.34 -18.01 -9.01
CA SER A 62 -0.73 -17.14 -8.00
C SER A 62 -1.36 -17.35 -6.61
N TYR A 63 -2.68 -17.53 -6.54
CA TYR A 63 -3.36 -17.84 -5.27
C TYR A 63 -2.87 -19.16 -4.66
N LEU A 64 -2.75 -20.22 -5.46
CA LEU A 64 -2.33 -21.54 -4.98
C LEU A 64 -0.84 -21.62 -4.65
N GLU A 65 0.03 -20.98 -5.44
CA GLU A 65 1.49 -21.06 -5.27
C GLU A 65 2.01 -20.09 -4.20
N ASN A 66 1.38 -18.92 -4.04
CA ASN A 66 1.87 -17.86 -3.15
C ASN A 66 1.22 -17.87 -1.77
N THR A 67 0.31 -18.82 -1.48
CA THR A 67 -0.31 -18.96 -0.15
C THR A 67 -0.04 -20.34 0.44
N ASP A 68 0.26 -20.39 1.74
CA ASP A 68 0.37 -21.66 2.46
C ASP A 68 -0.96 -21.98 3.15
N ARG A 69 -1.64 -23.00 2.65
CA ARG A 69 -2.98 -23.38 3.09
C ARG A 69 -2.95 -24.49 4.14
N GLY A 70 -1.77 -24.81 4.69
CA GLY A 70 -1.55 -25.77 5.78
C GLY A 70 -1.81 -27.23 5.42
N ASN A 71 -2.18 -27.51 4.17
CA ASN A 71 -2.45 -28.84 3.64
C ASN A 71 -2.32 -28.89 2.10
N THR A 72 -1.71 -27.87 1.51
CA THR A 72 -1.52 -27.76 0.07
C THR A 72 -0.35 -28.63 -0.33
N ASP A 73 -0.64 -29.58 -1.21
CA ASP A 73 0.35 -30.21 -2.05
C ASP A 73 1.40 -29.20 -2.50
N LYS A 74 2.64 -29.37 -2.02
CA LYS A 74 3.82 -28.62 -2.46
C LYS A 74 4.22 -28.99 -3.90
N ARG A 75 3.31 -29.60 -4.64
CA ARG A 75 3.48 -30.10 -6.00
C ARG A 75 3.46 -28.93 -6.96
N GLU A 76 4.31 -29.05 -7.96
CA GLU A 76 4.42 -28.05 -9.01
C GLU A 76 3.21 -28.12 -9.94
N ILE A 77 2.55 -26.98 -10.15
CA ILE A 77 1.42 -26.86 -11.08
C ILE A 77 1.97 -26.80 -12.50
N ALA A 78 1.58 -27.76 -13.34
CA ALA A 78 1.93 -27.80 -14.75
C ALA A 78 1.06 -26.83 -15.56
N SER A 79 -0.26 -26.87 -15.35
CA SER A 79 -1.20 -25.99 -16.04
C SER A 79 -2.51 -25.83 -15.28
N ILE A 80 -3.22 -24.74 -15.59
CA ILE A 80 -4.58 -24.48 -15.12
C ILE A 80 -5.43 -24.18 -16.35
N VAL A 81 -6.51 -24.95 -16.52
CA VAL A 81 -7.39 -24.83 -17.69
C VAL A 81 -8.83 -24.73 -17.26
N LYS A 82 -9.60 -23.87 -17.93
CA LYS A 82 -11.06 -23.82 -17.73
C LYS A 82 -11.66 -25.11 -18.26
N ASP A 83 -12.43 -25.78 -17.42
CA ASP A 83 -12.93 -27.13 -17.67
C ASP A 83 -14.45 -27.20 -17.43
N PRO A 84 -15.26 -27.06 -18.49
CA PRO A 84 -16.70 -27.29 -18.41
C PRO A 84 -17.05 -28.73 -18.00
N GLY A 85 -16.20 -29.73 -18.26
CA GLY A 85 -16.41 -31.10 -17.77
C GLY A 85 -16.33 -31.19 -16.25
N GLY A 86 -15.46 -30.39 -15.62
CA GLY A 86 -15.37 -30.25 -14.17
C GLY A 86 -16.69 -29.83 -13.51
N GLN A 87 -17.53 -29.05 -14.20
CA GLN A 87 -18.87 -28.68 -13.73
C GLN A 87 -19.77 -29.89 -13.52
N GLN A 88 -19.70 -30.88 -14.43
CA GLN A 88 -20.45 -32.13 -14.32
C GLN A 88 -19.91 -33.00 -13.17
N VAL A 89 -18.58 -33.08 -13.04
CA VAL A 89 -17.92 -33.83 -11.96
C VAL A 89 -18.35 -33.31 -10.58
N LEU A 90 -18.45 -31.98 -10.44
CA LEU A 90 -18.77 -31.31 -9.18
C LEU A 90 -20.26 -30.97 -9.03
N ARG A 91 -21.08 -31.25 -10.04
CA ARG A 91 -22.53 -30.92 -10.10
C ARG A 91 -22.79 -29.44 -9.79
N THR A 92 -22.07 -28.56 -10.47
CA THR A 92 -22.15 -27.10 -10.31
C THR A 92 -22.36 -26.44 -11.67
N ASN A 93 -22.99 -25.27 -11.70
CA ASN A 93 -23.10 -24.41 -12.90
C ASN A 93 -22.02 -23.32 -12.94
N ARG A 94 -21.12 -23.30 -11.95
CA ARG A 94 -20.10 -22.27 -11.76
C ARG A 94 -18.89 -22.50 -12.66
N ASN A 95 -18.17 -21.43 -12.98
CA ASN A 95 -16.90 -21.53 -13.71
C ASN A 95 -15.94 -22.45 -12.94
N THR A 96 -15.44 -23.48 -13.62
CA THR A 96 -14.60 -24.51 -13.00
C THR A 96 -13.29 -24.61 -13.77
N TYR A 97 -12.19 -24.68 -13.04
CA TYR A 97 -10.85 -24.83 -13.58
C TYR A 97 -10.23 -26.11 -13.03
N THR A 98 -9.54 -26.85 -13.88
CA THR A 98 -8.80 -28.05 -13.51
C THR A 98 -7.34 -27.68 -13.29
N ILE A 99 -6.79 -28.11 -12.15
CA ILE A 99 -5.40 -27.89 -11.77
C ILE A 99 -4.62 -29.16 -12.11
N ASN A 100 -3.77 -29.07 -13.13
CA ASN A 100 -2.91 -30.18 -13.53
C ASN A 100 -1.54 -29.99 -12.86
N TYR A 101 -1.12 -31.01 -12.11
CA TYR A 101 0.22 -31.05 -11.51
C TYR A 101 1.19 -31.74 -12.45
N LYS A 102 2.50 -31.50 -12.27
CA LYS A 102 3.53 -32.24 -13.01
C LYS A 102 3.59 -33.73 -12.66
N ASP A 103 3.22 -34.08 -11.43
CA ASP A 103 3.06 -35.49 -11.02
C ASP A 103 1.69 -36.00 -11.48
N GLU A 104 1.69 -36.90 -12.46
CA GLU A 104 0.48 -37.48 -13.07
C GLU A 104 -0.34 -38.33 -12.10
N ASN A 105 0.26 -38.82 -11.00
CA ASN A 105 -0.45 -39.59 -9.97
C ASN A 105 -1.19 -38.70 -8.96
N SER A 106 -1.14 -37.38 -9.15
CA SER A 106 -1.78 -36.42 -8.27
C SER A 106 -3.30 -36.56 -8.26
N LYS A 107 -3.88 -36.39 -7.06
CA LYS A 107 -5.33 -36.22 -6.93
C LYS A 107 -5.80 -35.06 -7.81
N LYS A 108 -6.95 -35.24 -8.45
CA LYS A 108 -7.58 -34.19 -9.27
C LYS A 108 -8.05 -33.08 -8.36
N LEU A 109 -7.51 -31.88 -8.58
CA LEU A 109 -7.96 -30.66 -7.91
C LEU A 109 -8.72 -29.79 -8.90
N TYR A 110 -9.91 -29.36 -8.49
CA TYR A 110 -10.68 -28.34 -9.19
C TYR A 110 -10.70 -27.03 -8.41
N PHE A 111 -10.79 -25.91 -9.13
CA PHE A 111 -11.04 -24.60 -8.55
C PHE A 111 -12.35 -24.05 -9.12
N ILE A 112 -13.34 -23.84 -8.25
CA ILE A 112 -14.64 -23.30 -8.61
C ILE A 112 -14.63 -21.79 -8.34
N LEU A 113 -14.97 -20.99 -9.34
CA LEU A 113 -15.23 -19.56 -9.20
C LEU A 113 -16.73 -19.32 -9.04
N ASP A 114 -17.12 -18.93 -7.83
CA ASP A 114 -18.48 -18.54 -7.50
C ASP A 114 -18.73 -17.09 -7.94
N GLN A 115 -19.56 -16.94 -8.98
CA GLN A 115 -19.94 -15.67 -9.58
C GLN A 115 -21.09 -15.01 -8.82
N ASP A 116 -21.93 -15.82 -8.17
CA ASP A 116 -23.17 -15.38 -7.52
C ASP A 116 -22.95 -14.93 -6.07
N ASN A 117 -21.81 -15.31 -5.50
CA ASN A 117 -21.44 -14.95 -4.15
C ASN A 117 -21.13 -13.45 -4.04
N LYS A 118 -22.08 -12.67 -3.54
CA LYS A 118 -21.89 -11.23 -3.30
C LYS A 118 -21.23 -10.91 -1.95
N SER A 119 -21.13 -11.90 -1.05
CA SER A 119 -20.71 -11.71 0.35
C SER A 119 -19.28 -12.15 0.64
N TRP A 120 -18.54 -12.64 -0.37
CA TRP A 120 -17.18 -13.20 -0.22
C TRP A 120 -17.10 -14.42 0.73
N SER A 121 -18.25 -15.00 1.07
CA SER A 121 -18.33 -16.22 1.87
C SER A 121 -17.53 -17.37 1.21
N HIS A 122 -16.97 -18.26 2.00
CA HIS A 122 -16.27 -19.46 1.50
C HIS A 122 -15.01 -19.25 0.66
N GLN A 123 -14.52 -18.01 0.45
CA GLN A 123 -13.26 -17.79 -0.27
C GLN A 123 -12.13 -18.62 0.35
N GLY A 124 -11.55 -19.50 -0.47
CA GLY A 124 -10.41 -20.32 -0.08
C GLY A 124 -10.78 -21.55 0.76
N ASP A 125 -12.05 -21.93 0.82
CA ASP A 125 -12.45 -23.18 1.46
C ASP A 125 -12.08 -24.39 0.59
N ASN A 126 -11.65 -25.48 1.24
CA ASN A 126 -11.29 -26.74 0.62
C ASN A 126 -12.34 -27.80 0.95
N TYR A 127 -12.66 -28.63 -0.05
CA TYR A 127 -13.65 -29.69 0.07
C TYR A 127 -13.14 -30.97 -0.62
N TYR A 128 -13.70 -32.11 -0.19
CA TYR A 128 -13.42 -33.43 -0.73
C TYR A 128 -14.70 -34.05 -1.25
N LYS A 129 -14.62 -34.80 -2.36
CA LYS A 129 -15.80 -35.49 -2.88
C LYS A 129 -16.06 -36.74 -2.06
N VAL A 130 -17.19 -36.76 -1.35
CA VAL A 130 -17.53 -37.87 -0.43
C VAL A 130 -17.45 -39.24 -1.10
N TYR A 131 -17.84 -39.32 -2.39
CA TYR A 131 -17.87 -40.58 -3.15
C TYR A 131 -16.71 -40.72 -4.15
N ASP A 132 -15.72 -39.82 -4.14
CA ASP A 132 -14.50 -39.93 -4.93
C ASP A 132 -13.33 -39.25 -4.19
N PRO A 133 -12.61 -39.98 -3.32
CA PRO A 133 -11.55 -39.41 -2.49
C PRO A 133 -10.32 -38.92 -3.28
N ASN A 134 -10.29 -39.16 -4.60
CA ASN A 134 -9.27 -38.65 -5.52
C ASN A 134 -9.64 -37.31 -6.14
N VAL A 135 -10.83 -36.77 -5.83
CA VAL A 135 -11.29 -35.45 -6.27
C VAL A 135 -11.41 -34.51 -5.08
N THR A 136 -10.67 -33.42 -5.14
CA THR A 136 -10.78 -32.28 -4.23
C THR A 136 -11.17 -31.03 -5.00
N TRP A 137 -11.76 -30.06 -4.31
CA TRP A 137 -11.98 -28.74 -4.90
C TRP A 137 -11.82 -27.60 -3.91
N VAL A 138 -11.45 -26.46 -4.46
CA VAL A 138 -11.44 -25.16 -3.79
C VAL A 138 -12.59 -24.33 -4.32
N ILE A 139 -13.26 -23.59 -3.45
CA ILE A 139 -14.16 -22.52 -3.90
C ILE A 139 -13.53 -21.15 -3.66
N GLY A 140 -13.58 -20.32 -4.68
CA GLY A 140 -13.21 -18.91 -4.61
C GLY A 140 -14.34 -18.05 -5.12
N ASN A 141 -14.51 -16.88 -4.53
CA ASN A 141 -15.31 -15.83 -5.11
C ASN A 141 -14.62 -15.30 -6.38
N GLN A 142 -15.36 -15.14 -7.48
CA GLN A 142 -14.77 -14.72 -8.74
C GLN A 142 -14.01 -13.38 -8.63
N ASN A 143 -14.66 -12.37 -8.05
CA ASN A 143 -14.13 -11.01 -7.97
C ASN A 143 -12.85 -10.98 -7.14
N TYR A 144 -12.87 -11.63 -5.98
CA TYR A 144 -11.75 -11.60 -5.05
C TYR A 144 -10.63 -12.53 -5.48
N THR A 145 -10.91 -13.71 -6.05
CA THR A 145 -9.86 -14.62 -6.51
C THR A 145 -9.00 -13.96 -7.57
N LEU A 146 -9.61 -13.23 -8.51
CA LEU A 146 -8.87 -12.51 -9.52
C LEU A 146 -8.01 -11.40 -8.91
N GLY A 147 -8.62 -10.50 -8.13
CA GLY A 147 -7.91 -9.39 -7.50
C GLY A 147 -6.81 -9.84 -6.55
N TYR A 148 -7.06 -10.90 -5.77
CA TYR A 148 -6.06 -11.51 -4.90
C TYR A 148 -4.93 -12.15 -5.70
N GLY A 149 -5.21 -12.89 -6.77
CA GLY A 149 -4.16 -13.49 -7.58
C GLY A 149 -3.19 -12.44 -8.13
N LYS A 150 -3.71 -11.35 -8.70
CA LYS A 150 -2.88 -10.23 -9.20
C LYS A 150 -2.05 -9.57 -8.09
N LEU A 151 -2.66 -9.27 -6.94
CA LEU A 151 -1.93 -8.70 -5.78
C LEU A 151 -0.88 -9.64 -5.23
N LEU A 152 -1.22 -10.91 -5.02
CA LEU A 152 -0.32 -11.92 -4.50
C LEU A 152 0.90 -12.11 -5.39
N ASN A 153 0.71 -12.06 -6.71
CA ASN A 153 1.81 -12.19 -7.67
C ASN A 153 2.82 -11.04 -7.54
N ASP A 154 2.37 -9.79 -7.64
CA ASP A 154 3.24 -8.61 -7.56
C ASP A 154 3.86 -8.47 -6.16
N LEU A 155 3.08 -8.69 -5.10
CA LEU A 155 3.57 -8.68 -3.72
C LEU A 155 4.63 -9.76 -3.45
N MET A 156 4.48 -10.96 -4.01
CA MET A 156 5.48 -12.03 -3.91
C MET A 156 6.77 -11.67 -4.65
N GLN A 157 6.66 -11.06 -5.84
CA GLN A 157 7.82 -10.58 -6.59
C GLN A 157 8.57 -9.49 -5.81
N GLU A 158 7.88 -8.53 -5.20
CA GLU A 158 8.51 -7.50 -4.36
C GLU A 158 9.19 -8.13 -3.13
N TRP A 159 8.54 -9.09 -2.48
CA TRP A 159 9.13 -9.83 -1.34
C TRP A 159 10.41 -10.57 -1.74
N GLN A 160 10.40 -11.28 -2.86
CA GLN A 160 11.57 -12.03 -3.34
C GLN A 160 12.71 -11.12 -3.85
N SER A 161 12.37 -9.93 -4.36
CA SER A 161 13.35 -8.94 -4.82
C SER A 161 14.07 -8.21 -3.68
N THR A 162 13.54 -8.31 -2.46
CA THR A 162 14.09 -7.65 -1.27
C THR A 162 14.71 -8.67 -0.33
N LYS A 163 15.83 -8.32 0.31
CA LYS A 163 16.45 -9.23 1.28
C LYS A 163 15.58 -9.24 2.55
N GLN A 164 14.94 -10.36 2.82
CA GLN A 164 14.08 -10.56 3.99
C GLN A 164 14.74 -11.51 4.99
N GLU A 165 14.68 -11.17 6.27
CA GLU A 165 15.17 -12.02 7.37
C GLU A 165 14.12 -13.06 7.80
N VAL A 166 12.87 -12.89 7.35
CA VAL A 166 11.74 -13.74 7.71
C VAL A 166 11.59 -14.90 6.72
N PRO A 167 11.33 -16.14 7.19
CA PRO A 167 11.10 -17.29 6.31
C PRO A 167 9.95 -17.09 5.31
N LEU A 168 10.14 -17.55 4.07
CA LEU A 168 9.13 -17.46 3.01
C LEU A 168 7.82 -18.18 3.38
N ASP A 169 7.89 -19.29 4.09
CA ASP A 169 6.70 -20.05 4.49
C ASP A 169 5.81 -19.25 5.46
N GLU A 170 6.41 -18.47 6.39
CA GLU A 170 5.65 -17.59 7.29
C GLU A 170 4.97 -16.45 6.51
N PHE A 171 5.66 -15.92 5.50
CA PHE A 171 5.07 -14.94 4.59
C PHE A 171 3.88 -15.51 3.83
N LYS A 172 4.03 -16.67 3.18
CA LYS A 172 2.94 -17.37 2.47
C LYS A 172 1.78 -17.72 3.39
N ALA A 173 2.04 -18.10 4.64
CA ALA A 173 1.01 -18.36 5.63
C ALA A 173 0.22 -17.09 5.99
N GLN A 174 0.89 -15.93 6.07
CA GLN A 174 0.20 -14.66 6.29
C GLN A 174 -0.62 -14.22 5.07
N LEU A 175 -0.11 -14.43 3.85
CA LEU A 175 -0.86 -14.18 2.61
C LEU A 175 -2.12 -15.06 2.51
N TYR A 176 -2.06 -16.32 2.95
CA TYR A 176 -3.24 -17.16 3.08
C TYR A 176 -4.28 -16.56 4.03
N ARG A 177 -3.84 -16.06 5.19
CA ARG A 177 -4.74 -15.42 6.17
C ARG A 177 -5.40 -14.17 5.61
N LEU A 178 -4.72 -13.39 4.80
CA LEU A 178 -5.29 -12.18 4.16
C LEU A 178 -6.33 -12.49 3.07
N THR A 179 -6.34 -13.71 2.54
CA THR A 179 -7.16 -14.07 1.39
C THR A 179 -8.24 -15.10 1.69
N SER A 180 -8.17 -15.81 2.82
CA SER A 180 -9.17 -16.79 3.23
C SER A 180 -10.28 -16.19 4.10
N HIS A 181 -11.51 -16.59 3.80
CA HIS A 181 -12.70 -16.17 4.55
C HIS A 181 -12.68 -16.54 6.04
N LYS A 182 -11.95 -17.60 6.38
CA LYS A 182 -11.77 -18.08 7.75
C LYS A 182 -11.23 -17.02 8.70
N TYR A 183 -10.39 -16.11 8.20
CA TYR A 183 -9.66 -15.13 9.00
C TYR A 183 -10.31 -13.73 9.01
N ALA A 184 -11.48 -13.56 8.40
CA ALA A 184 -12.19 -12.28 8.44
C ALA A 184 -12.93 -12.01 9.76
N LYS A 185 -13.09 -13.02 10.63
CA LYS A 185 -13.78 -12.86 11.91
C LYS A 185 -12.98 -11.97 12.86
N LYS A 186 -13.68 -11.22 13.72
CA LYS A 186 -13.07 -10.31 14.72
C LYS A 186 -12.00 -11.01 15.58
N SER A 187 -12.20 -12.27 15.92
CA SER A 187 -11.25 -13.09 16.69
C SER A 187 -9.86 -13.24 16.05
N TRP A 188 -9.74 -12.99 14.74
CA TRP A 188 -8.48 -13.09 14.00
C TRP A 188 -7.82 -11.74 13.73
N GLN A 189 -8.46 -10.62 14.09
CA GLN A 189 -7.93 -9.27 13.79
C GLN A 189 -6.54 -9.03 14.38
N THR A 190 -6.24 -9.61 15.53
CA THR A 190 -4.93 -9.50 16.18
C THR A 190 -3.79 -10.10 15.35
N ARG A 191 -4.07 -10.99 14.38
CA ARG A 191 -3.06 -11.52 13.44
C ARG A 191 -2.58 -10.50 12.42
N PHE A 192 -3.32 -9.42 12.26
CA PHE A 192 -3.06 -8.35 11.29
C PHE A 192 -2.62 -7.05 11.97
N GLN A 193 -2.34 -7.11 13.26
CA GLN A 193 -1.88 -5.99 14.08
C GLN A 193 -0.47 -6.28 14.58
N GLU A 194 0.32 -5.21 14.70
CA GLU A 194 1.63 -5.30 15.34
C GLU A 194 1.46 -5.48 16.85
N THR A 195 2.31 -6.31 17.44
CA THR A 195 2.39 -6.48 18.90
C THR A 195 3.62 -5.77 19.46
N ALA A 196 3.53 -5.27 20.69
CA ALA A 196 4.68 -4.66 21.37
C ALA A 196 5.88 -5.63 21.48
N LEU A 197 5.63 -6.92 21.69
CA LEU A 197 6.68 -7.95 21.74
C LEU A 197 7.40 -8.09 20.40
N GLY A 198 6.65 -8.08 19.28
CA GLY A 198 7.23 -8.18 17.94
C GLY A 198 7.96 -6.93 17.47
N ASN A 199 7.86 -5.82 18.20
CA ASN A 199 8.61 -4.59 17.89
C ASN A 199 10.05 -4.64 18.38
N LEU A 200 10.36 -5.55 19.31
CA LEU A 200 11.70 -5.70 19.84
C LEU A 200 12.59 -6.44 18.83
N SER A 201 13.74 -5.87 18.51
CA SER A 201 14.84 -6.60 17.89
C SER A 201 15.35 -7.71 18.80
N TYR A 202 16.16 -8.62 18.24
CA TYR A 202 16.79 -9.69 19.02
C TYR A 202 17.58 -9.13 20.21
N GLN A 203 18.38 -8.07 19.98
CA GLN A 203 19.22 -7.48 21.01
C GLN A 203 18.40 -6.80 22.11
N GLU A 204 17.33 -6.09 21.74
CA GLU A 204 16.42 -5.49 22.71
C GLU A 204 15.73 -6.57 23.54
N PHE A 205 15.16 -7.60 22.91
CA PHE A 205 14.52 -8.71 23.64
C PHE A 205 15.50 -9.38 24.61
N MET A 206 16.71 -9.68 24.18
CA MET A 206 17.72 -10.33 25.03
C MET A 206 18.20 -9.43 26.17
N THR A 207 18.27 -8.11 25.96
CA THR A 207 18.66 -7.13 26.99
C THR A 207 17.56 -6.93 28.02
N MET A 208 16.31 -6.82 27.57
CA MET A 208 15.12 -6.56 28.38
C MET A 208 14.65 -7.78 29.18
N THR A 209 15.13 -8.99 28.84
CA THR A 209 14.72 -10.24 29.49
C THR A 209 15.88 -10.97 30.14
N GLU A 210 15.57 -11.76 31.16
CA GLU A 210 16.52 -12.65 31.84
C GLU A 210 15.98 -14.09 31.84
N PRO A 211 16.87 -15.11 31.81
CA PRO A 211 16.45 -16.50 31.88
C PRO A 211 15.83 -16.81 33.25
N ILE A 212 14.82 -17.66 33.25
CA ILE A 212 14.23 -18.26 34.45
C ILE A 212 14.90 -19.60 34.64
N VAL A 213 15.83 -19.67 35.58
CA VAL A 213 16.56 -20.88 35.99
C VAL A 213 16.47 -21.04 37.50
N GLU A 214 16.62 -22.27 37.99
CA GLU A 214 16.70 -22.55 39.43
C GLU A 214 18.11 -22.24 39.94
N ASN A 215 19.15 -22.64 39.19
CA ASN A 215 20.55 -22.36 39.51
C ASN A 215 21.29 -21.75 38.30
N GLU A 216 22.25 -20.84 38.55
CA GLU A 216 23.06 -20.25 37.47
C GLU A 216 23.93 -21.29 36.73
N GLU A 217 24.30 -22.38 37.39
CA GLU A 217 25.00 -23.52 36.78
C GLU A 217 24.20 -24.17 35.65
N ASP A 218 22.86 -24.04 35.65
CA ASP A 218 21.98 -24.51 34.58
C ASP A 218 22.23 -23.76 33.24
N LEU A 219 22.97 -22.66 33.27
CA LEU A 219 23.36 -21.88 32.09
C LEU A 219 24.78 -22.20 31.61
N LEU A 220 25.64 -22.79 32.47
CA LEU A 220 27.04 -23.06 32.16
C LEU A 220 27.15 -24.14 31.06
N GLY A 221 28.02 -23.89 30.08
CA GLY A 221 28.26 -24.82 28.97
C GLY A 221 27.15 -24.90 27.91
N LYS A 222 26.03 -24.18 28.07
CA LYS A 222 24.94 -24.15 27.08
C LYS A 222 25.28 -23.26 25.90
N GLY A 223 25.08 -23.79 24.69
CA GLY A 223 25.21 -23.02 23.45
C GLY A 223 24.04 -22.05 23.22
N PRO A 224 24.17 -21.10 22.27
CA PRO A 224 23.10 -20.13 21.94
C PRO A 224 21.74 -20.76 21.63
N GLU A 225 21.72 -21.91 20.94
CA GLU A 225 20.47 -22.61 20.60
C GLU A 225 19.79 -23.28 21.81
N GLU A 226 20.57 -23.73 22.79
CA GLU A 226 20.02 -24.28 24.03
C GLU A 226 19.45 -23.16 24.91
N LEU A 227 20.12 -22.01 24.97
CA LEU A 227 19.65 -20.83 25.70
C LEU A 227 18.30 -20.32 25.17
N LYS A 228 18.00 -20.47 23.88
CA LYS A 228 16.68 -20.13 23.29
C LYS A 228 15.54 -21.00 23.83
N ARG A 229 15.83 -22.20 24.34
CA ARG A 229 14.80 -23.10 24.92
C ARG A 229 14.45 -22.72 26.36
N ILE A 230 15.29 -21.95 27.02
CA ILE A 230 15.08 -21.50 28.39
C ILE A 230 14.00 -20.43 28.40
N SER A 231 13.04 -20.60 29.30
CA SER A 231 11.99 -19.62 29.52
C SER A 231 12.58 -18.36 30.14
N ARG A 232 12.07 -17.18 29.77
CA ARG A 232 12.60 -15.88 30.20
C ARG A 232 11.50 -15.08 30.89
N ARG A 233 11.87 -14.03 31.60
CA ARG A 233 10.95 -12.99 32.09
C ARG A 233 11.53 -11.62 31.77
N PHE A 234 10.66 -10.62 31.59
CA PHE A 234 11.11 -9.24 31.47
C PHE A 234 11.65 -8.74 32.81
N LYS A 235 12.77 -8.01 32.75
CA LYS A 235 13.32 -7.30 33.91
C LYS A 235 12.35 -6.16 34.27
N ALA A 236 12.07 -5.97 35.56
CA ALA A 236 11.14 -4.92 36.00
C ALA A 236 11.54 -3.53 35.51
N SER A 237 12.84 -3.22 35.51
CA SER A 237 13.40 -1.95 35.01
C SER A 237 13.15 -1.75 33.50
N ALA A 238 13.16 -2.81 32.71
CA ALA A 238 12.92 -2.73 31.26
C ALA A 238 11.45 -2.42 30.91
N LEU A 239 10.52 -2.65 31.85
CA LEU A 239 9.08 -2.42 31.64
C LEU A 239 8.61 -1.04 32.08
N GLN A 240 9.41 -0.29 32.86
CA GLN A 240 9.01 0.99 33.45
C GLN A 240 8.56 2.02 32.40
N ASN A 241 9.11 1.97 31.19
CA ASN A 241 8.80 2.90 30.10
C ASN A 241 8.01 2.25 28.95
N ASN A 242 7.45 1.05 29.14
CA ASN A 242 6.70 0.35 28.10
C ASN A 242 5.40 -0.24 28.66
N GLU A 243 4.36 0.60 28.72
CA GLU A 243 3.06 0.27 29.32
C GLU A 243 2.42 -0.98 28.71
N GLN A 244 2.47 -1.12 27.37
CA GLN A 244 1.90 -2.29 26.67
C GLN A 244 2.63 -3.59 27.02
N LEU A 245 3.97 -3.58 27.06
CA LEU A 245 4.73 -4.75 27.49
C LEU A 245 4.52 -5.04 28.98
N ALA A 246 4.41 -4.01 29.82
CA ALA A 246 4.18 -4.16 31.24
C ALA A 246 2.83 -4.83 31.52
N GLU A 247 1.76 -4.33 30.91
CA GLU A 247 0.40 -4.88 31.04
C GLU A 247 0.37 -6.38 30.68
N GLN A 248 1.06 -6.75 29.59
CA GLN A 248 1.00 -8.11 29.08
C GLN A 248 2.00 -9.07 29.73
N TYR A 249 3.19 -8.62 30.13
CA TYR A 249 4.31 -9.50 30.49
C TYR A 249 4.92 -9.27 31.88
N LEU A 250 4.47 -8.29 32.66
CA LEU A 250 4.98 -8.08 34.03
C LEU A 250 4.78 -9.34 34.88
N GLY A 251 5.88 -9.88 35.41
CA GLY A 251 5.89 -11.11 36.21
C GLY A 251 5.55 -12.39 35.43
N ARG A 252 5.36 -12.31 34.10
CA ARG A 252 5.00 -13.47 33.28
C ARG A 252 6.21 -14.07 32.57
N ARG A 253 6.09 -15.36 32.30
CA ARG A 253 7.04 -16.12 31.48
C ARG A 253 6.86 -15.80 29.99
N VAL A 254 7.96 -15.55 29.29
CA VAL A 254 8.02 -15.40 27.83
C VAL A 254 9.05 -16.38 27.25
N ARG A 255 8.75 -16.97 26.09
CA ARG A 255 9.66 -17.88 25.38
C ARG A 255 10.31 -17.15 24.21
N PHE A 256 11.55 -17.50 23.88
CA PHE A 256 12.23 -16.99 22.68
C PHE A 256 11.39 -17.18 21.41
N ARG A 257 10.84 -18.39 21.22
CA ARG A 257 9.97 -18.70 20.07
C ARG A 257 8.74 -17.80 20.00
N SER A 258 8.16 -17.42 21.14
CA SER A 258 7.00 -16.51 21.18
C SER A 258 7.38 -15.11 20.72
N TRP A 259 8.54 -14.61 21.13
CA TRP A 259 9.10 -13.36 20.61
C TRP A 259 9.39 -13.46 19.11
N GLN A 260 10.07 -14.52 18.67
CA GLN A 260 10.44 -14.70 17.26
C GLN A 260 9.20 -14.71 16.35
N THR A 261 8.17 -15.48 16.68
CA THR A 261 6.91 -15.49 15.91
C THR A 261 6.22 -14.13 15.90
N ALA A 262 6.27 -13.37 17.00
CA ALA A 262 5.71 -12.02 17.05
C ALA A 262 6.53 -11.04 16.19
N TYR A 263 7.86 -11.13 16.24
CA TYR A 263 8.78 -10.32 15.43
C TYR A 263 8.55 -10.57 13.94
N GLU A 264 8.60 -11.82 13.50
CA GLU A 264 8.36 -12.23 12.11
C GLU A 264 6.99 -11.75 11.61
N ALA A 265 5.94 -11.90 12.42
CA ALA A 265 4.59 -11.43 12.08
C ALA A 265 4.53 -9.91 11.91
N ASN A 266 5.18 -9.13 12.78
CA ASN A 266 5.23 -7.67 12.66
C ASN A 266 6.00 -7.24 11.40
N GLN A 267 7.14 -7.86 11.10
CA GLN A 267 7.92 -7.57 9.89
C GLN A 267 7.11 -7.83 8.62
N ILE A 268 6.42 -8.98 8.55
CA ILE A 268 5.53 -9.29 7.42
C ILE A 268 4.39 -8.27 7.33
N ASN A 269 3.70 -7.98 8.43
CA ASN A 269 2.56 -7.06 8.42
C ASN A 269 2.99 -5.65 7.97
N ARG A 270 4.15 -5.16 8.40
CA ARG A 270 4.72 -3.89 7.92
C ARG A 270 5.03 -3.91 6.44
N PHE A 271 5.67 -4.97 5.96
CA PHE A 271 5.99 -5.11 4.55
C PHE A 271 4.72 -5.03 3.69
N ILE A 272 3.70 -5.81 4.04
CA ILE A 272 2.41 -5.83 3.33
C ILE A 272 1.71 -4.47 3.45
N LYS A 273 1.69 -3.86 4.64
CA LYS A 273 1.10 -2.55 4.87
C LYS A 273 1.73 -1.49 3.95
N ASN A 274 3.06 -1.40 3.95
CA ASN A 274 3.80 -0.46 3.11
C ASN A 274 3.52 -0.69 1.63
N TYR A 275 3.46 -1.94 1.18
CA TYR A 275 3.09 -2.29 -0.19
C TYR A 275 1.68 -1.80 -0.57
N LEU A 276 0.70 -2.02 0.31
CA LEU A 276 -0.69 -1.62 0.06
C LEU A 276 -0.85 -0.10 0.11
N GLU A 277 -0.11 0.59 0.98
CA GLU A 277 -0.06 2.06 1.05
C GLU A 277 0.50 2.63 -0.26
N LYS A 278 1.64 2.12 -0.74
CA LYS A 278 2.18 2.49 -2.07
C LYS A 278 1.14 2.26 -3.18
N THR A 279 0.48 1.11 -3.19
CA THR A 279 -0.54 0.77 -4.19
C THR A 279 -1.73 1.72 -4.12
N TYR A 280 -2.20 2.04 -2.92
CA TYR A 280 -3.30 2.99 -2.73
C TYR A 280 -2.91 4.42 -3.12
N ASN A 281 -1.67 4.84 -2.84
CA ASN A 281 -1.16 6.13 -3.25
C ASN A 281 -1.17 6.25 -4.78
N ILE A 282 -0.81 5.21 -5.54
CA ILE A 282 -0.93 5.24 -7.01
C ILE A 282 -2.38 5.50 -7.44
N VAL A 283 -3.36 4.81 -6.83
CA VAL A 283 -4.79 5.01 -7.15
C VAL A 283 -5.26 6.42 -6.82
N ARG A 284 -4.81 6.97 -5.68
CA ARG A 284 -5.11 8.35 -5.28
C ARG A 284 -4.50 9.36 -6.25
N GLN A 285 -3.30 9.09 -6.78
CA GLN A 285 -2.64 9.97 -7.73
C GLN A 285 -3.38 10.02 -9.06
N GLN A 286 -3.80 8.85 -9.57
CA GLN A 286 -4.64 8.79 -10.77
C GLN A 286 -5.93 9.58 -10.62
N ARG A 287 -6.56 9.53 -9.44
CA ARG A 287 -7.75 10.33 -9.16
C ARG A 287 -7.43 11.82 -9.17
N TYR A 288 -6.31 12.22 -8.58
CA TYR A 288 -5.86 13.61 -8.57
C TYR A 288 -5.66 14.11 -10.01
N GLU A 289 -4.92 13.38 -10.85
CA GLU A 289 -4.73 13.71 -12.28
C GLU A 289 -6.06 13.87 -13.04
N ARG A 290 -6.99 12.93 -12.86
CA ARG A 290 -8.31 13.02 -13.50
C ARG A 290 -9.15 14.20 -13.00
N ASP A 291 -9.10 14.46 -11.68
CA ASP A 291 -9.84 15.57 -11.09
C ASP A 291 -9.21 16.92 -11.48
N LEU A 292 -7.90 16.96 -11.80
CA LEU A 292 -7.24 18.08 -12.47
C LEU A 292 -7.77 18.26 -13.89
N ASP A 293 -7.84 17.22 -14.72
CA ASP A 293 -8.36 17.32 -16.10
C ASP A 293 -9.79 17.87 -16.17
N LYS A 294 -10.62 17.59 -15.15
CA LYS A 294 -11.97 18.17 -15.04
C LYS A 294 -11.94 19.64 -14.61
N GLN A 295 -10.96 20.01 -13.80
CA GLN A 295 -10.75 21.38 -13.34
C GLN A 295 -10.02 22.23 -14.38
N THR A 296 -9.31 21.61 -15.32
CA THR A 296 -8.55 22.30 -16.37
C THR A 296 -9.43 22.91 -17.48
N HIS A 297 -10.76 22.93 -17.29
CA HIS A 297 -11.65 23.79 -18.07
C HIS A 297 -11.53 25.29 -17.73
N ALA A 298 -10.95 25.68 -16.59
CA ALA A 298 -10.85 27.08 -16.15
C ALA A 298 -9.39 27.57 -16.04
N LYS A 299 -9.04 28.58 -16.86
CA LYS A 299 -7.74 29.16 -17.26
C LYS A 299 -6.73 29.58 -16.17
N SER A 300 -6.67 28.91 -15.03
CA SER A 300 -5.84 29.24 -13.88
C SER A 300 -4.34 29.00 -14.12
N TRP A 301 -3.93 28.32 -15.19
CA TRP A 301 -2.52 28.12 -15.59
C TRP A 301 -2.13 28.91 -16.85
N GLU A 302 -3.03 29.70 -17.45
CA GLU A 302 -2.65 30.58 -18.56
C GLU A 302 -1.80 31.74 -18.02
N THR A 303 -0.76 32.14 -18.76
CA THR A 303 0.02 33.32 -18.41
C THR A 303 -0.85 34.56 -18.54
N LYS A 304 -0.88 35.35 -17.47
CA LYS A 304 -1.69 36.56 -17.44
C LYS A 304 -1.13 37.57 -18.45
N LYS A 305 -1.99 38.08 -19.33
CA LYS A 305 -1.59 38.97 -20.43
C LYS A 305 -1.13 40.36 -19.94
N ASN A 306 -1.63 40.81 -18.79
CA ASN A 306 -1.30 42.10 -18.18
C ASN A 306 -0.94 41.89 -16.70
N ILE A 307 0.27 42.28 -16.31
CA ILE A 307 0.79 42.27 -14.93
C ILE A 307 1.25 43.68 -14.59
N ASP A 308 0.94 44.16 -13.39
CA ASP A 308 1.28 45.51 -12.95
C ASP A 308 2.78 45.64 -12.73
N LYS A 309 3.35 46.83 -13.02
CA LYS A 309 4.81 47.07 -12.95
C LYS A 309 5.42 46.73 -11.59
N ALA A 310 4.71 47.02 -10.49
CA ALA A 310 5.19 46.71 -9.14
C ALA A 310 5.28 45.19 -8.89
N THR A 311 4.27 44.44 -9.33
CA THR A 311 4.22 42.97 -9.26
C THR A 311 5.31 42.35 -10.14
N GLN A 312 5.50 42.87 -11.35
CA GLN A 312 6.55 42.41 -12.26
C GLN A 312 7.95 42.59 -11.66
N GLN A 313 8.23 43.75 -11.04
CA GLN A 313 9.53 43.98 -10.38
C GLN A 313 9.81 42.99 -9.25
N ILE A 314 8.79 42.59 -8.49
CA ILE A 314 8.93 41.59 -7.42
C ILE A 314 9.15 40.20 -8.01
N MET A 315 8.39 39.83 -9.04
CA MET A 315 8.58 38.58 -9.79
C MET A 315 10.01 38.47 -10.32
N ASP A 316 10.53 39.51 -10.97
CA ASP A 316 11.87 39.51 -11.57
C ASP A 316 13.00 39.43 -10.53
N ARG A 317 12.77 39.97 -9.32
CA ARG A 317 13.76 40.00 -8.23
C ARG A 317 13.67 38.82 -7.27
N SER A 318 12.68 37.94 -7.43
CA SER A 318 12.46 36.83 -6.51
C SER A 318 13.69 35.92 -6.42
N SER A 319 14.07 35.58 -5.20
CA SER A 319 15.12 34.59 -4.92
C SER A 319 14.71 33.16 -5.27
N LEU A 320 13.41 32.92 -5.48
CA LEU A 320 12.86 31.62 -5.84
C LEU A 320 13.24 31.16 -7.25
N HIS A 321 13.74 32.03 -8.14
CA HIS A 321 14.30 31.64 -9.45
C HIS A 321 15.47 30.65 -9.37
N ARG A 322 16.07 30.52 -8.18
CA ARG A 322 17.03 29.44 -7.90
C ARG A 322 16.40 28.05 -8.04
N TYR A 323 15.12 27.92 -7.72
CA TYR A 323 14.41 26.63 -7.64
C TYR A 323 13.36 26.45 -8.73
N PHE A 324 12.76 27.54 -9.23
CA PHE A 324 11.71 27.51 -10.25
C PHE A 324 12.21 28.16 -11.55
N SER A 325 11.71 27.69 -12.70
CA SER A 325 12.05 28.26 -14.00
C SER A 325 11.34 29.59 -14.25
N LYS A 326 10.18 29.77 -13.63
CA LYS A 326 9.39 31.01 -13.68
C LYS A 326 8.55 31.15 -12.42
N ILE A 327 8.45 32.38 -11.91
CA ILE A 327 7.52 32.79 -10.87
C ILE A 327 6.46 33.70 -11.51
N GLU A 328 5.17 33.47 -11.28
CA GLU A 328 4.09 34.34 -11.75
C GLU A 328 3.15 34.72 -10.60
N LEU A 329 3.05 36.00 -10.28
CA LEU A 329 2.14 36.55 -9.28
C LEU A 329 0.95 37.21 -9.96
N ASP A 330 -0.26 36.92 -9.50
CA ASP A 330 -1.44 37.70 -9.87
C ASP A 330 -1.34 39.12 -9.26
N ASN A 331 -1.85 40.15 -9.94
CA ASN A 331 -1.97 41.51 -9.42
C ASN A 331 -2.73 41.60 -8.09
N ASP A 332 -3.63 40.65 -7.83
CA ASP A 332 -4.41 40.59 -6.58
C ASP A 332 -3.65 39.98 -5.40
N VAL A 333 -2.42 39.46 -5.63
CA VAL A 333 -1.57 38.88 -4.57
C VAL A 333 -1.12 39.95 -3.59
N ASP A 334 -1.15 39.62 -2.30
CA ASP A 334 -0.52 40.44 -1.28
C ASP A 334 1.01 40.30 -1.36
N LEU A 335 1.66 41.34 -1.87
CA LEU A 335 3.10 41.39 -2.08
C LEU A 335 3.90 41.30 -0.77
N LYS A 336 3.34 41.73 0.37
CA LYS A 336 4.00 41.56 1.68
C LYS A 336 3.90 40.12 2.14
N ALA A 337 2.72 39.51 2.00
CA ALA A 337 2.53 38.09 2.31
C ALA A 337 3.42 37.20 1.42
N PHE A 338 3.61 37.57 0.15
CA PHE A 338 4.52 36.89 -0.76
C PHE A 338 5.97 36.91 -0.25
N GLY A 339 6.44 38.03 0.33
CA GLY A 339 7.79 38.08 0.92
C GLY A 339 8.01 37.04 2.02
N TYR A 340 7.04 36.88 2.94
CA TYR A 340 7.10 35.85 3.97
C TYR A 340 7.05 34.43 3.39
N PHE A 341 6.18 34.22 2.39
CA PHE A 341 6.10 32.95 1.69
C PHE A 341 7.42 32.59 0.99
N GLU A 342 8.05 33.56 0.31
CA GLU A 342 9.32 33.40 -0.38
C GLU A 342 10.44 32.96 0.58
N ASP A 343 10.56 33.62 1.73
CA ASP A 343 11.58 33.29 2.73
C ASP A 343 11.39 31.87 3.29
N GLU A 344 10.15 31.47 3.58
CA GLU A 344 9.86 30.13 4.10
C GLU A 344 10.05 29.04 3.04
N VAL A 345 9.59 29.26 1.80
CA VAL A 345 9.82 28.33 0.69
C VAL A 345 11.31 28.16 0.44
N LYS A 346 12.09 29.24 0.46
CA LYS A 346 13.55 29.17 0.31
C LYS A 346 14.19 28.32 1.40
N ARG A 347 13.73 28.44 2.65
CA ARG A 347 14.19 27.62 3.78
C ARG A 347 13.79 26.15 3.64
N LEU A 348 12.58 25.88 3.15
CA LEU A 348 12.12 24.51 2.88
C LEU A 348 12.95 23.87 1.76
N MET A 349 13.13 24.59 0.66
CA MET A 349 13.83 24.10 -0.54
C MET A 349 15.31 23.82 -0.32
N SER A 350 15.94 24.30 0.76
CA SER A 350 17.30 23.89 1.13
C SER A 350 17.37 22.50 1.78
N HIS A 351 16.23 21.92 2.16
CA HIS A 351 16.13 20.61 2.80
C HIS A 351 15.33 19.59 1.96
N MET A 352 14.57 20.07 0.98
CA MET A 352 13.75 19.22 0.10
C MET A 352 14.57 18.64 -1.05
N PRO A 353 14.22 17.44 -1.55
CA PRO A 353 14.83 16.91 -2.77
C PRO A 353 14.54 17.84 -3.96
N LEU A 354 15.51 17.93 -4.87
CA LEU A 354 15.43 18.75 -6.07
C LEU A 354 15.35 17.82 -7.29
N ALA A 355 14.45 18.12 -8.23
CA ALA A 355 14.46 17.49 -9.53
C ALA A 355 15.42 18.21 -10.49
N ASN A 356 15.80 17.54 -11.58
CA ASN A 356 16.76 18.08 -12.55
C ASN A 356 16.19 19.29 -13.31
N ASP A 357 14.92 19.21 -13.68
CA ASP A 357 14.20 20.32 -14.29
C ASP A 357 13.64 21.24 -13.21
N LYS A 358 13.26 22.46 -13.60
CA LYS A 358 12.62 23.44 -12.70
C LYS A 358 11.21 23.73 -13.19
N ASN A 359 10.21 23.44 -12.36
CA ASN A 359 8.83 23.78 -12.67
C ASN A 359 8.53 25.29 -12.57
N ILE A 360 7.35 25.68 -13.04
CA ILE A 360 6.81 27.04 -12.93
C ILE A 360 5.99 27.14 -11.64
N LEU A 361 6.19 28.19 -10.85
CA LEU A 361 5.35 28.50 -9.68
C LEU A 361 4.44 29.70 -9.97
N ARG A 362 3.14 29.53 -9.71
CA ARG A 362 2.12 30.57 -9.91
C ARG A 362 1.33 30.79 -8.63
N LEU A 363 1.25 32.03 -8.17
CA LEU A 363 0.43 32.42 -7.02
C LEU A 363 -0.73 33.30 -7.51
N ARG A 364 -1.97 32.84 -7.33
CA ARG A 364 -3.16 33.53 -7.86
C ARG A 364 -4.44 33.13 -7.12
N LYS A 365 -5.54 33.80 -7.47
CA LYS A 365 -6.89 33.38 -7.06
C LYS A 365 -7.37 32.22 -7.92
N LEU A 366 -7.63 31.06 -7.32
CA LEU A 366 -8.19 29.88 -7.99
C LEU A 366 -9.74 29.95 -8.09
N GLY A 367 -10.37 31.06 -7.71
CA GLY A 367 -11.80 31.30 -8.00
C GLY A 367 -12.74 30.26 -7.40
N ASN A 368 -13.53 29.58 -8.24
CA ASN A 368 -14.50 28.52 -7.87
C ASN A 368 -13.86 27.13 -7.66
N HIS A 369 -12.54 26.99 -7.86
CA HIS A 369 -11.86 25.75 -7.53
C HIS A 369 -11.85 25.59 -6.00
N ARG A 370 -12.29 24.43 -5.51
CA ARG A 370 -12.31 24.12 -4.06
C ARG A 370 -10.93 23.76 -3.50
N ALA A 371 -9.88 23.85 -4.31
CA ALA A 371 -8.51 23.46 -3.96
C ALA A 371 -7.68 24.68 -3.55
N LEU A 372 -6.79 24.50 -2.57
CA LEU A 372 -5.83 25.52 -2.12
C LEU A 372 -4.53 25.51 -2.96
N GLY A 373 -4.38 24.52 -3.83
CA GLY A 373 -3.28 24.37 -4.77
C GLY A 373 -3.59 23.34 -5.85
N MET A 374 -2.79 23.33 -6.92
CA MET A 374 -2.72 22.28 -7.92
C MET A 374 -1.35 22.26 -8.62
N TYR A 375 -0.76 21.09 -8.80
CA TYR A 375 0.30 20.83 -9.75
C TYR A 375 -0.31 20.33 -11.06
N VAL A 376 0.06 20.95 -12.19
CA VAL A 376 -0.43 20.61 -13.53
C VAL A 376 0.71 19.93 -14.31
N PRO A 377 0.71 18.59 -14.46
CA PRO A 377 1.84 17.87 -15.05
C PRO A 377 2.11 18.25 -16.50
N SER A 378 1.06 18.45 -17.30
CA SER A 378 1.17 18.78 -18.73
C SER A 378 1.87 20.12 -19.01
N LEU A 379 1.96 20.99 -17.99
CA LEU A 379 2.59 22.31 -18.07
C LEU A 379 3.74 22.46 -17.09
N ASP A 380 4.07 21.40 -16.35
CA ASP A 380 5.02 21.39 -15.25
C ASP A 380 4.90 22.63 -14.35
N THR A 381 3.68 22.88 -13.85
CA THR A 381 3.34 24.13 -13.18
C THR A 381 2.65 23.86 -11.84
N ILE A 382 3.20 24.39 -10.74
CA ILE A 382 2.51 24.52 -9.46
C ILE A 382 1.69 25.82 -9.46
N VAL A 383 0.42 25.73 -9.13
CA VAL A 383 -0.48 26.87 -8.92
C VAL A 383 -1.02 26.83 -7.50
N LEU A 384 -0.87 27.92 -6.76
CA LEU A 384 -1.35 28.04 -5.39
C LEU A 384 -2.44 29.10 -5.28
N GLU A 385 -3.48 28.78 -4.52
CA GLU A 385 -4.48 29.75 -4.07
C GLU A 385 -3.80 30.71 -3.10
N PHE A 386 -3.68 31.97 -3.51
CA PHE A 386 -2.99 32.98 -2.73
C PHE A 386 -3.83 34.26 -2.70
N ARG A 387 -4.44 34.54 -1.54
CA ARG A 387 -5.29 35.72 -1.30
C ARG A 387 -4.76 36.53 -0.13
N LYS A 388 -5.20 37.79 -0.04
CA LYS A 388 -5.06 38.61 1.17
C LYS A 388 -5.71 37.89 2.35
N GLN A 389 -5.11 37.97 3.53
CA GLN A 389 -5.61 37.33 4.76
C GLN A 389 -7.08 37.69 5.05
N SER A 390 -7.50 38.93 4.71
CA SER A 390 -8.87 39.43 4.85
C SER A 390 -9.89 38.76 3.91
N GLU A 391 -9.44 38.08 2.87
CA GLU A 391 -10.26 37.41 1.85
C GLU A 391 -10.28 35.87 2.02
N VAL A 392 -9.55 35.35 3.01
CA VAL A 392 -9.53 33.93 3.37
C VAL A 392 -10.86 33.58 4.04
N ARG A 393 -11.58 32.58 3.51
CA ARG A 393 -12.86 32.16 4.10
C ARG A 393 -12.61 31.54 5.50
N LYS A 394 -13.43 31.91 6.48
CA LYS A 394 -13.29 31.57 7.93
C LYS A 394 -13.28 30.05 8.24
N ASP A 395 -13.63 29.22 7.27
CA ASP A 395 -13.66 27.76 7.30
C ASP A 395 -12.32 27.11 6.89
N SER A 396 -11.29 27.91 6.57
CA SER A 396 -9.95 27.44 6.26
C SER A 396 -9.15 27.25 7.56
N ASN A 397 -9.04 26.01 8.05
CA ASN A 397 -8.19 25.68 9.19
C ASN A 397 -6.72 26.03 8.90
N GLY A 398 -6.27 27.20 9.35
CA GLY A 398 -4.89 27.47 9.76
C GLY A 398 -3.75 27.34 8.75
N ASP A 399 -4.00 27.23 7.42
CA ASP A 399 -2.91 27.17 6.44
C ASP A 399 -2.16 28.51 6.42
N THR A 400 -0.97 28.51 7.00
CA THR A 400 -0.02 29.62 6.97
C THR A 400 0.34 29.94 5.54
N VAL A 401 -0.24 31.01 4.97
CA VAL A 401 0.22 31.69 3.75
C VAL A 401 0.46 30.71 2.56
N GLY A 402 -0.31 29.63 2.45
CA GLY A 402 -0.18 28.66 1.36
C GLY A 402 1.06 27.76 1.40
N ILE A 403 1.79 27.70 2.52
CA ILE A 403 2.98 26.84 2.67
C ILE A 403 2.62 25.36 2.72
N SER A 404 1.56 24.96 3.43
CA SER A 404 1.14 23.55 3.45
C SER A 404 0.68 23.11 2.06
N SER A 405 -0.07 23.99 1.38
CA SER A 405 -0.47 23.81 -0.01
C SER A 405 0.73 23.70 -0.94
N PHE A 406 1.74 24.56 -0.79
CA PHE A 406 3.00 24.47 -1.53
C PHE A 406 3.70 23.12 -1.35
N ILE A 407 3.88 22.66 -0.10
CA ILE A 407 4.53 21.37 0.19
C ILE A 407 3.76 20.23 -0.47
N HIS A 408 2.43 20.26 -0.42
CA HIS A 408 1.59 19.24 -1.06
C HIS A 408 1.77 19.22 -2.58
N GLU A 409 1.70 20.39 -3.25
CA GLU A 409 1.87 20.47 -4.71
C GLU A 409 3.31 20.21 -5.16
N TYR A 410 4.31 20.58 -4.35
CA TYR A 410 5.71 20.23 -4.60
C TYR A 410 5.94 18.72 -4.47
N GLY A 411 5.22 18.05 -3.56
CA GLY A 411 5.17 16.58 -3.54
C GLY A 411 4.69 16.01 -4.88
N HIS A 412 3.60 16.55 -5.45
CA HIS A 412 3.06 16.07 -6.74
C HIS A 412 4.07 16.25 -7.88
N TYR A 413 4.81 17.36 -7.85
CA TYR A 413 5.92 17.61 -8.75
C TYR A 413 7.03 16.56 -8.62
N LEU A 414 7.48 16.26 -7.41
CA LEU A 414 8.51 15.23 -7.18
C LEU A 414 8.04 13.84 -7.62
N ASP A 415 6.77 13.53 -7.39
CA ASP A 415 6.16 12.25 -7.80
C ASP A 415 6.22 12.05 -9.31
N TYR A 416 5.99 13.13 -10.04
CA TYR A 416 6.02 13.13 -11.50
C TYR A 416 7.45 13.02 -12.05
N HIS A 417 8.42 13.72 -11.44
CA HIS A 417 9.77 13.86 -11.99
C HIS A 417 10.81 12.88 -11.46
N LEU A 418 10.70 12.46 -10.20
CA LEU A 418 11.76 11.71 -9.52
C LEU A 418 11.37 10.28 -9.17
N SER A 419 10.08 9.96 -9.13
CA SER A 419 9.64 8.77 -8.44
C SER A 419 8.91 7.78 -9.32
N LYS A 420 9.15 6.49 -9.05
CA LYS A 420 8.27 5.40 -9.46
C LYS A 420 7.03 5.27 -8.54
N TRP A 421 6.95 6.09 -7.48
CA TRP A 421 5.98 5.99 -6.39
C TRP A 421 5.53 7.36 -5.85
N PRO A 422 4.25 7.60 -5.54
CA PRO A 422 3.82 8.91 -5.08
C PRO A 422 4.07 9.20 -3.58
N LEU A 423 4.74 10.32 -3.29
CA LEU A 423 5.08 10.97 -2.01
C LEU A 423 4.02 11.98 -1.57
N SER A 424 3.34 12.64 -2.52
CA SER A 424 2.42 13.78 -2.30
C SER A 424 1.15 13.46 -1.50
N LEU A 425 0.88 12.17 -1.30
CA LEU A 425 -0.39 11.69 -0.81
C LEU A 425 -0.36 11.32 0.67
N ASP A 426 0.80 11.31 1.31
CA ASP A 426 0.88 11.09 2.76
C ASP A 426 0.37 12.36 3.48
N LYS A 427 -0.81 12.25 4.10
CA LYS A 427 -1.41 13.25 4.98
C LYS A 427 -1.81 12.61 6.30
#